data_AF-A0A1H7U3Q5-F1
#
_entry.id   AF-A0A1H7U3Q5-F1
#
_cell.length_a   1.000
_cell.length_b   1.000
_cell.length_c   1.000
_cell.angle_alpha   90.00
_cell.angle_beta   90.00
_cell.angle_gamma   90.00
#
_symmetry.space_group_name_H-M   'P 1'
#
loop_
_entity.id
_entity.type
_entity.pdbx_description
1 polymer ?
#
loop_
_entity_poly.entity_id
_entity_poly.type
_entity_poly.pdbx_seq_one_letter_code
_entity_poly.pdbx_strand_id
1 'polypeptide(L)'
;MSGNMPNNHVRKTLRAQAFSRQDGRCHYCKVRMWLHCPEELGLPLNRAAKLRCTAEHLQALCDGGQDHPDNIVAACLRCNEMRHRMHPAPDPVRYGKHVQRLQRAKQWHRQYILAAGLLPASEVSHPR
;
A
#
# COMPACT_ATOMS: atom_id res chain seq x y z
N MET A 1 -13.91 27.97 -13.77
CA MET A 1 -13.86 26.52 -13.46
C MET A 1 -12.40 26.09 -13.51
N SER A 2 -11.66 26.32 -12.42
CA SER A 2 -10.22 26.06 -12.39
C SER A 2 -9.98 24.61 -11.96
N GLY A 3 -9.72 23.74 -12.93
CA GLY A 3 -9.31 22.36 -12.69
C GLY A 3 -7.99 22.34 -11.91
N ASN A 4 -8.04 21.82 -10.70
CA ASN A 4 -6.89 21.72 -9.81
C ASN A 4 -6.02 20.56 -10.28
N MET A 5 -5.02 20.85 -11.10
CA MET A 5 -4.09 19.85 -11.62
C MET A 5 -3.15 19.43 -10.47
N PRO A 6 -3.12 18.14 -10.06
CA PRO A 6 -2.42 17.74 -8.86
C PRO A 6 -0.91 17.91 -9.01
N ASN A 7 -0.34 18.85 -8.25
CA ASN A 7 1.10 19.12 -8.26
C ASN A 7 1.87 17.89 -7.74
N ASN A 8 2.87 17.43 -8.49
CA ASN A 8 3.72 16.28 -8.14
C ASN A 8 4.33 16.42 -6.72
N HIS A 9 4.60 17.65 -6.28
CA HIS A 9 5.08 17.94 -4.93
C HIS A 9 4.05 17.58 -3.85
N VAL A 10 2.77 17.88 -4.07
CA VAL A 10 1.68 17.56 -3.12
C VAL A 10 1.57 16.05 -2.97
N ARG A 11 1.57 15.29 -4.08
CA ARG A 11 1.51 13.83 -4.04
C ARG A 11 2.70 13.20 -3.31
N LYS A 12 3.90 13.77 -3.46
CA LYS A 12 5.10 13.31 -2.71
C LYS A 12 4.94 13.55 -1.22
N THR A 13 4.45 14.72 -0.81
CA THR A 13 4.18 15.07 0.58
C THR A 13 3.12 14.15 1.19
N LEU A 14 1.98 13.97 0.51
CA LEU A 14 0.88 13.13 0.98
C LEU A 14 1.30 11.65 1.08
N ARG A 15 2.14 11.16 0.16
CA ARG A 15 2.75 9.83 0.26
C ARG A 15 3.59 9.66 1.53
N ALA A 16 4.47 10.62 1.82
CA ALA A 16 5.34 10.56 3.00
C ALA A 16 4.55 10.67 4.31
N GLN A 17 3.53 11.53 4.34
CA GLN A 17 2.60 11.65 5.47
C GLN A 17 1.84 10.33 5.69
N ALA A 18 1.23 9.77 4.64
CA ALA A 18 0.50 8.52 4.73
C ALA A 18 1.41 7.35 5.12
N PHE A 19 2.65 7.31 4.62
CA PHE A 19 3.66 6.34 5.04
C PHE A 19 3.91 6.42 6.54
N SER A 20 4.11 7.64 7.07
CA SER A 20 4.37 7.87 8.49
C SER A 20 3.17 7.50 9.36
N ARG A 21 1.94 7.90 8.97
CA ARG A 21 0.69 7.55 9.67
C ARG A 21 0.39 6.05 9.70
N GLN A 22 1.00 5.28 8.81
CA GLN A 22 0.80 3.84 8.67
C GLN A 22 2.01 3.03 9.14
N ASP A 23 2.93 3.62 9.91
CA ASP A 23 4.16 2.99 10.40
C ASP A 23 5.00 2.36 9.27
N GLY A 24 4.99 2.98 8.10
CA GLY A 24 5.67 2.50 6.89
C GLY A 24 5.05 1.22 6.31
N ARG A 25 3.81 0.87 6.67
CA ARG A 25 3.14 -0.35 6.23
C ARG A 25 2.11 -0.09 5.13
N CYS A 26 2.02 -1.02 4.19
CA CYS A 26 1.02 -0.96 3.12
C CYS A 26 -0.40 -0.97 3.69
N HIS A 27 -1.28 -0.10 3.20
CA HIS A 27 -2.67 -0.01 3.63
C HIS A 27 -3.41 -1.35 3.53
N TYR A 28 -3.20 -2.11 2.45
CA TYR A 28 -3.92 -3.37 2.18
C TYR A 28 -3.26 -4.60 2.83
N CYS A 29 -2.00 -4.90 2.47
CA CYS A 29 -1.33 -6.13 2.90
C CYS A 29 -0.45 -5.96 4.15
N LYS A 30 -0.37 -4.75 4.73
CA LYS A 30 0.40 -4.43 5.94
C LYS A 30 1.92 -4.73 5.89
N VAL A 31 2.44 -5.10 4.72
CA VAL A 31 3.89 -5.31 4.52
C VAL A 31 4.63 -3.99 4.75
N ARG A 32 5.80 -4.06 5.39
CA ARG A 32 6.75 -2.95 5.45
C ARG A 32 7.15 -2.55 4.04
N MET A 33 7.13 -1.25 3.81
CA MET A 33 7.51 -0.61 2.55
C MET A 33 8.77 0.19 2.74
N TRP A 34 9.42 0.54 1.64
CA TRP A 34 10.47 1.55 1.63
C TRP A 34 9.97 2.84 0.98
N LEU A 35 10.43 3.98 1.48
CA LEU A 35 10.01 5.30 1.00
C LEU A 35 11.00 5.89 0.00
N HIS A 36 12.30 5.73 0.26
CA HIS A 36 13.40 6.29 -0.51
C HIS A 36 14.20 5.21 -1.24
N CYS A 37 14.64 4.15 -0.54
CA CYS A 37 15.48 3.12 -1.13
C CYS A 37 15.23 1.69 -0.57
N PRO A 38 15.47 0.63 -1.38
CA PRO A 38 15.31 -0.77 -0.98
C PRO A 38 16.05 -1.21 0.28
N GLU A 39 17.20 -0.59 0.55
CA GLU A 39 18.11 -0.92 1.65
C GLU A 39 17.44 -0.75 3.01
N GLU A 40 16.42 0.11 3.10
CA GLU A 40 15.54 0.27 4.27
C GLU A 40 14.90 -1.06 4.73
N LEU A 41 14.76 -2.03 3.83
CA LEU A 41 14.19 -3.35 4.10
C LEU A 41 15.22 -4.47 4.19
N GLY A 42 16.51 -4.19 3.98
CA GLY A 42 17.56 -5.22 3.96
C GLY A 42 17.37 -6.27 2.85
N LEU A 43 16.67 -5.91 1.76
CA LEU A 43 16.40 -6.78 0.62
C LEU A 43 17.08 -6.25 -0.65
N PRO A 44 17.53 -7.14 -1.56
CA PRO A 44 18.02 -6.71 -2.86
C PRO A 44 16.90 -6.06 -3.68
N LEU A 45 17.27 -5.10 -4.54
CA LEU A 45 16.33 -4.30 -5.34
C LEU A 45 15.28 -5.15 -6.08
N ASN A 46 15.68 -6.29 -6.68
CA ASN A 46 14.76 -7.17 -7.40
C ASN A 46 13.65 -7.78 -6.52
N ARG A 47 13.90 -7.99 -5.21
CA ARG A 47 12.94 -8.50 -4.24
C ARG A 47 12.15 -7.37 -3.57
N ALA A 48 12.78 -6.21 -3.40
CA ALA A 48 12.18 -5.05 -2.75
C ALA A 48 11.36 -4.17 -3.70
N ALA A 49 11.58 -4.20 -5.02
CA ALA A 49 10.99 -3.26 -5.98
C ALA A 49 9.47 -3.13 -5.85
N LYS A 50 8.78 -4.25 -5.61
CA LYS A 50 7.32 -4.31 -5.45
C LYS A 50 6.81 -3.87 -4.08
N LEU A 51 7.70 -3.58 -3.14
CA LEU A 51 7.44 -3.05 -1.80
C LEU A 51 7.63 -1.52 -1.72
N ARG A 52 7.94 -0.85 -2.83
CA ARG A 52 8.01 0.62 -2.87
C ARG A 52 6.71 1.23 -2.37
N CYS A 53 6.81 2.22 -1.49
CA CYS A 53 5.67 3.03 -1.09
C CYS A 53 5.19 3.88 -2.27
N THR A 54 3.89 3.80 -2.58
CA THR A 54 3.15 4.66 -3.50
C THR A 54 2.01 5.36 -2.78
N ALA A 55 1.53 6.47 -3.34
CA ALA A 55 0.28 7.09 -2.93
C ALA A 55 -0.87 6.39 -3.64
N GLU A 56 -1.86 5.92 -2.89
CA GLU A 56 -3.07 5.28 -3.38
C GLU A 56 -4.29 6.10 -2.97
N HIS A 57 -5.17 6.37 -3.92
CA HIS A 57 -6.44 7.04 -3.66
C HIS A 57 -7.51 6.02 -3.25
N LEU A 58 -8.19 6.26 -2.13
CA LEU A 58 -9.30 5.41 -1.67
C LEU A 58 -10.55 5.64 -2.54
N GLN A 59 -10.92 6.90 -2.75
CA GLN A 59 -11.96 7.30 -3.70
C GLN A 59 -11.31 7.82 -4.97
N ALA A 60 -11.72 7.28 -6.11
CA ALA A 60 -11.17 7.64 -7.41
C ALA A 60 -11.43 9.13 -7.70
N LEU A 61 -10.46 9.78 -8.35
CA LEU A 61 -10.57 11.20 -8.73
C LEU A 61 -11.81 11.48 -9.61
N CYS A 62 -12.26 10.49 -10.39
CA CYS A 62 -13.45 10.59 -11.23
C CYS A 62 -14.76 10.70 -10.44
N ASP A 63 -14.78 10.27 -9.17
CA ASP A 63 -15.95 10.31 -8.29
C ASP A 63 -15.89 11.50 -7.31
N GLY A 64 -15.07 12.50 -7.60
CA GLY A 64 -14.89 13.69 -6.74
C GLY A 64 -13.80 13.56 -5.68
N GLY A 65 -12.99 12.49 -5.72
CA GLY A 65 -11.83 12.34 -4.84
C GLY A 65 -10.82 13.46 -5.10
N GLN A 66 -10.66 14.40 -4.18
CA GLN A 66 -9.58 15.38 -4.26
C GLN A 66 -8.28 14.77 -3.70
N ASP A 67 -7.15 15.43 -3.94
CA ASP A 67 -5.87 15.15 -3.25
C ASP A 67 -5.95 15.62 -1.77
N HIS A 68 -6.97 15.14 -1.07
CA HIS A 68 -7.13 15.36 0.36
C HIS A 68 -6.26 14.34 1.12
N PRO A 69 -5.56 14.75 2.18
CA PRO A 69 -4.76 13.83 3.00
C PRO A 69 -5.51 12.59 3.48
N ASP A 70 -6.84 12.70 3.67
CA ASP A 70 -7.70 11.61 4.15
C ASP A 70 -8.10 10.62 3.04
N ASN A 71 -8.02 11.05 1.78
CA ASN A 71 -8.30 10.21 0.63
C ASN A 71 -7.05 9.47 0.09
N ILE A 72 -5.87 9.78 0.63
CA ILE A 72 -4.59 9.19 0.22
C ILE A 72 -4.02 8.31 1.33
N VAL A 73 -3.78 7.06 0.96
CA VAL A 73 -3.11 6.06 1.80
C VAL A 73 -1.78 5.64 1.16
N ALA A 74 -0.86 5.14 1.97
CA ALA A 74 0.37 4.54 1.47
C ALA A 74 0.11 3.07 1.12
N ALA A 75 0.34 2.67 -0.12
CA ALA A 75 0.23 1.29 -0.56
C ALA A 75 1.55 0.82 -1.18
N CYS A 76 1.83 -0.48 -1.09
CA CYS A 76 2.98 -1.03 -1.80
C CYS A 76 2.67 -1.07 -3.31
N LEU A 77 3.70 -0.89 -4.13
CA LEU A 77 3.56 -0.90 -5.58
C LEU A 77 2.78 -2.11 -6.10
N ARG A 78 3.01 -3.31 -5.54
CA ARG A 78 2.24 -4.51 -5.91
C ARG A 78 0.74 -4.35 -5.68
N CYS A 79 0.33 -3.95 -4.47
CA CYS A 79 -1.09 -3.84 -4.14
C CYS A 79 -1.76 -2.75 -4.97
N ASN A 80 -1.10 -1.61 -5.14
CA ASN A 80 -1.60 -0.51 -5.94
C ASN A 80 -1.76 -0.94 -7.41
N GLU A 81 -0.70 -1.45 -8.06
CA GLU A 81 -0.78 -1.93 -9.46
C GLU A 81 -1.85 -3.03 -9.64
N MET A 82 -1.93 -4.01 -8.74
CA MET A 82 -2.89 -5.10 -8.88
C MET A 82 -4.34 -4.63 -8.76
N ARG A 83 -4.62 -3.61 -7.95
CA ARG A 83 -5.97 -3.03 -7.84
C ARG A 83 -6.38 -2.37 -9.15
N HIS A 84 -5.51 -1.53 -9.73
CA HIS A 84 -5.81 -0.78 -10.94
C HIS A 84 -5.76 -1.63 -12.22
N ARG A 85 -5.16 -2.83 -12.18
CA ARG A 85 -5.26 -3.82 -13.26
C ARG A 85 -6.62 -4.52 -13.32
N MET A 86 -7.40 -4.51 -12.24
CA MET A 86 -8.76 -5.04 -12.23
C MET A 86 -9.70 -3.96 -12.79
N HIS A 87 -10.56 -4.32 -13.74
CA HIS A 87 -11.50 -3.37 -14.35
C HIS A 87 -12.96 -3.81 -14.17
N PRO A 88 -13.82 -2.96 -13.56
CA PRO A 88 -13.46 -1.71 -12.88
C PRO A 88 -12.59 -1.96 -11.64
N ALA A 89 -11.81 -0.94 -11.23
CA ALA A 89 -10.99 -1.07 -10.03
C ALA A 89 -11.91 -1.34 -8.82
N PRO A 90 -11.67 -2.41 -8.04
CA PRO A 90 -12.53 -2.75 -6.92
C PRO A 90 -12.48 -1.66 -5.86
N ASP A 91 -13.60 -1.49 -5.17
CA ASP A 91 -13.68 -0.69 -3.93
C ASP A 91 -12.51 -1.05 -2.96
N PRO A 92 -11.87 -0.07 -2.31
CA PRO A 92 -10.70 -0.32 -1.46
C PRO A 92 -10.97 -1.32 -0.33
N VAL A 93 -12.18 -1.31 0.25
CA VAL A 93 -12.54 -2.22 1.34
C VAL A 93 -12.66 -3.64 0.82
N ARG A 94 -13.35 -3.83 -0.32
CA ARG A 94 -13.45 -5.15 -0.99
C ARG A 94 -12.08 -5.67 -1.40
N TYR A 95 -11.23 -4.81 -1.96
CA TYR A 95 -9.87 -5.17 -2.35
C TYR A 95 -9.02 -5.55 -1.13
N GLY A 96 -9.10 -4.78 -0.04
CA GLY A 96 -8.43 -5.10 1.22
C GLY A 96 -8.81 -6.47 1.77
N LYS A 97 -10.10 -6.81 1.79
CA LYS A 97 -10.58 -8.15 2.19
C LYS A 97 -10.02 -9.26 1.30
N HIS A 98 -9.99 -9.04 -0.01
CA HIS A 98 -9.40 -9.98 -0.96
C HIS A 98 -7.91 -10.24 -0.69
N VAL A 99 -7.13 -9.16 -0.51
CA VAL A 99 -5.70 -9.22 -0.19
C VAL A 99 -5.46 -9.95 1.14
N GLN A 100 -6.22 -9.62 2.18
CA GLN A 100 -6.12 -10.26 3.50
C GLN A 100 -6.42 -11.76 3.42
N ARG A 101 -7.45 -12.16 2.67
CA ARG A 101 -7.77 -13.58 2.46
C ARG A 101 -6.60 -14.34 1.81
N LEU A 102 -6.04 -13.80 0.73
CA LEU A 102 -4.89 -14.41 0.06
C LEU A 102 -3.62 -14.40 0.93
N GLN A 103 -3.45 -13.38 1.77
CA GLN A 103 -2.34 -13.31 2.71
C GLN A 103 -2.43 -14.37 3.80
N ARG A 104 -3.62 -14.58 4.39
CA ARG A 104 -3.87 -15.67 5.35
C ARG A 104 -3.63 -17.05 4.73
N ALA A 105 -3.94 -17.22 3.46
CA ALA A 105 -3.63 -18.43 2.69
C ALA A 105 -2.15 -18.52 2.24
N LYS A 106 -1.28 -17.55 2.59
CA LYS A 106 0.12 -17.44 2.13
C LYS A 106 0.28 -17.40 0.60
N GLN A 107 -0.76 -16.97 -0.12
CA GLN A 107 -0.80 -16.89 -1.58
C GLN A 107 -0.54 -15.47 -2.13
N TRP A 108 -0.51 -14.45 -1.26
CA TRP A 108 -0.31 -13.06 -1.71
C TRP A 108 1.16 -12.67 -1.92
N HIS A 109 2.03 -12.99 -0.95
CA HIS A 109 3.46 -12.68 -1.00
C HIS A 109 4.29 -13.93 -1.24
N ARG A 110 5.46 -13.75 -1.87
CA ARG A 110 6.46 -14.81 -2.01
C ARG A 110 7.05 -15.17 -0.64
N GLN A 111 7.52 -16.40 -0.49
CA GLN A 111 8.05 -16.91 0.77
C GLN A 111 9.18 -16.07 1.37
N TYR A 112 10.04 -15.47 0.54
CA TYR A 112 11.12 -14.61 1.04
C TYR A 112 10.63 -13.35 1.76
N ILE A 113 9.43 -12.83 1.44
CA ILE A 113 8.83 -11.70 2.16
C ILE A 113 8.39 -12.13 3.56
N LEU A 114 7.84 -13.35 3.67
CA LEU A 114 7.45 -13.96 4.94
C LEU A 114 8.69 -14.19 5.81
N ALA A 115 9.72 -14.81 5.22
CA ALA A 115 10.98 -15.12 5.91
C ALA A 115 11.73 -13.86 6.38
N ALA A 116 11.62 -12.75 5.64
CA ALA A 116 12.21 -11.48 6.02
C ALA A 116 11.46 -10.73 7.14
N GLY A 117 10.36 -11.28 7.67
CA GLY A 117 9.61 -10.65 8.77
C GLY A 117 8.97 -9.30 8.40
N LEU A 118 8.70 -9.07 7.11
CA LEU A 118 8.19 -7.79 6.63
C LEU A 118 6.68 -7.64 6.79
N LEU A 119 5.96 -8.74 7.02
CA LEU A 119 4.56 -8.72 7.42
C LEU A 119 4.43 -8.48 8.92
N PRO A 120 3.31 -7.92 9.41
CA PRO A 120 3.07 -7.93 10.84
C PRO A 120 3.12 -9.38 11.32
N ALA A 121 3.72 -9.59 12.50
CA ALA A 121 3.41 -10.79 13.26
C ALA A 121 1.89 -10.78 13.38
N SER A 122 1.22 -11.81 12.88
CA SER A 122 -0.21 -11.98 13.16
C SER A 122 -0.35 -11.76 14.66
N GLU A 123 -1.17 -10.81 15.08
CA GLU A 123 -1.62 -10.76 16.46
C GLU A 123 -2.26 -12.13 16.71
N VAL A 124 -1.48 -13.05 17.25
CA VAL A 124 -1.97 -14.28 17.83
C VAL A 124 -2.69 -13.76 19.06
N SER A 125 -3.96 -13.42 18.88
CA SER A 125 -4.91 -13.30 19.98
C SER A 125 -4.73 -14.60 20.76
N HIS A 126 -4.01 -14.51 21.88
CA HIS A 126 -4.05 -15.53 22.89
C HIS A 126 -5.50 -15.49 23.39
N PRO A 127 -6.33 -16.53 23.18
CA PRO A 127 -7.53 -16.62 23.97
C PRO A 127 -7.07 -16.73 25.43
N ARG A 128 -7.52 -15.77 26.26
CA ARG A 128 -7.54 -15.95 27.70
C ARG A 128 -8.53 -17.04 28.05
#